data_AF-A0A7C1F6W6-F1
#
_entry.id   AF-A0A7C1F6W6-F1
#
_cell.length_a   1.000
_cell.length_b   1.000
_cell.length_c   1.000
_cell.angle_alpha   90.00
_cell.angle_beta   90.00
_cell.angle_gamma   90.00
#
_symmetry.space_group_name_H-M   'P 1'
#
loop_
_entity.id
_entity.type
_entity.pdbx_description
1 polymer ?
#
loop_
_entity_poly.entity_id
_entity_poly.type
_entity_poly.pdbx_seq_one_letter_code
_entity_poly.pdbx_strand_id
1 'polypeptide(L)'
;MTTPPAHEPPPTYTAPPQPRALLVLSLMLLIGLVLVAVALFADVAQISTPPTFTPPRPTNTPDVGAGIGVIPISPPLELTDYTFTRDDDSAFALHDLRGKYALLYFGYVNCPDYCPLTMDKFTVVKSRLGSRANQFNFVLVSVDPGRDTLQDIRAYLDRYDPSFIGLRLDNVTDIVDLSNEMGLYVNVPTDDGSSPNHAGHIMPGMSGASNLPTPIVPIQIESGYMVDHSSYAYLIDPQGRLRALFPFTLTADVMFDEIERVLTLDG
;
A
#
# COMPACT_ATOMS: atom_id res chain seq x y z
N MET A 1 68.63 -26.15 -88.94
CA MET A 1 68.63 -27.31 -88.03
C MET A 1 69.33 -26.88 -86.77
N THR A 2 68.58 -26.52 -85.74
CA THR A 2 69.12 -26.06 -84.45
C THR A 2 68.51 -26.91 -83.34
N THR A 3 69.41 -27.51 -82.57
CA THR A 3 69.24 -28.51 -81.51
C THR A 3 68.34 -27.98 -80.39
N PRO A 4 67.44 -28.80 -79.81
CA PRO A 4 66.61 -28.37 -78.69
C PRO A 4 67.45 -28.27 -77.40
N PRO A 5 67.26 -27.21 -76.58
CA PRO A 5 68.00 -27.02 -75.34
C PRO A 5 67.52 -27.96 -74.21
N ALA A 6 68.47 -28.32 -73.35
CA ALA A 6 68.34 -29.26 -72.25
C ALA A 6 67.33 -28.82 -71.19
N HIS A 7 66.64 -29.81 -70.61
CA HIS A 7 65.61 -29.63 -69.60
C HIS A 7 66.24 -29.44 -68.21
N GLU A 8 66.05 -28.26 -67.62
CA GLU A 8 66.52 -27.93 -66.28
C GLU A 8 65.52 -28.45 -65.22
N PRO A 9 65.98 -29.10 -64.13
CA PRO A 9 65.06 -29.63 -63.12
C PRO A 9 64.36 -28.51 -62.34
N PRO A 10 63.09 -28.72 -61.92
CA PRO A 10 62.28 -27.68 -61.32
C PRO A 10 62.80 -27.28 -59.93
N PRO A 11 62.58 -26.01 -59.52
CA PRO A 11 63.06 -25.47 -58.26
C PRO A 11 62.37 -26.11 -57.05
N THR A 12 63.17 -26.39 -56.01
CA THR A 12 62.69 -26.91 -54.73
C THR A 12 61.95 -25.82 -53.96
N TYR A 13 60.65 -26.02 -53.72
CA TYR A 13 59.81 -25.10 -52.95
C TYR A 13 60.02 -25.30 -51.44
N THR A 14 60.61 -24.31 -50.77
CA THR A 14 60.63 -24.22 -49.30
C THR A 14 59.43 -23.41 -48.82
N ALA A 15 58.62 -24.00 -47.95
CA ALA A 15 57.43 -23.36 -47.40
C ALA A 15 57.78 -22.08 -46.62
N PRO A 16 56.97 -21.01 -46.71
CA PRO A 16 57.23 -19.76 -46.01
C PRO A 16 57.14 -19.93 -44.49
N PRO A 17 57.94 -19.19 -43.71
CA PRO A 17 57.91 -19.27 -42.25
C PRO A 17 56.55 -18.83 -41.70
N GLN A 18 55.94 -19.67 -40.87
CA GLN A 18 54.62 -19.42 -40.27
C GLN A 18 54.65 -18.21 -39.32
N PRO A 19 53.62 -17.33 -39.32
CA PRO A 19 53.57 -16.11 -38.52
C PRO A 19 53.22 -16.41 -37.05
N ARG A 20 54.08 -17.18 -36.36
CA ARG A 20 53.92 -17.54 -34.94
C ARG A 20 53.81 -16.32 -34.03
N ALA A 21 54.47 -15.21 -34.40
CA ALA A 21 54.44 -13.97 -33.63
C ALA A 21 53.05 -13.29 -33.60
N LEU A 22 52.32 -13.30 -34.72
CA LEU A 22 50.98 -12.71 -34.80
C LEU A 22 49.96 -13.50 -33.99
N LEU A 23 50.10 -14.84 -33.98
CA LEU A 23 49.23 -15.74 -33.23
C LEU A 23 49.44 -15.60 -31.71
N VAL A 24 50.70 -15.42 -31.27
CA VAL A 24 51.03 -15.14 -29.87
C VAL A 24 50.49 -13.78 -29.45
N LEU A 25 50.63 -12.74 -30.29
CA LEU A 25 50.13 -11.39 -29.97
C LEU A 25 48.60 -11.36 -29.84
N SER A 26 47.88 -12.06 -30.73
CA SER A 26 46.42 -12.17 -30.65
C SER A 26 45.96 -12.92 -29.39
N LEU A 27 46.71 -13.95 -28.97
CA LEU A 27 46.39 -14.71 -27.77
C LEU A 27 46.58 -13.87 -26.50
N MET A 28 47.66 -13.08 -26.43
CA MET A 28 47.90 -12.20 -25.27
C MET A 28 46.85 -11.10 -25.15
N LEU A 29 46.40 -10.53 -26.28
CA LEU A 29 45.37 -9.49 -26.28
C LEU A 29 44.00 -10.05 -25.84
N LEU A 30 43.67 -11.27 -26.27
CA LEU A 30 42.43 -11.95 -25.86
C LEU A 30 42.44 -12.29 -24.37
N ILE A 31 43.56 -12.79 -23.83
CA ILE A 31 43.70 -13.06 -22.40
C ILE A 31 43.56 -11.77 -21.58
N GLY A 32 44.17 -10.67 -22.02
CA GLY A 32 44.04 -9.36 -21.36
C GLY A 32 42.58 -8.88 -21.31
N LEU A 33 41.84 -9.00 -22.41
CA LEU A 33 40.44 -8.59 -22.49
C LEU A 33 39.53 -9.43 -21.58
N VAL A 34 39.77 -10.75 -21.51
CA VAL A 34 39.05 -11.66 -20.61
C VAL A 34 39.31 -11.31 -19.15
N LEU A 35 40.56 -11.00 -18.77
CA LEU A 35 40.89 -10.62 -17.40
C LEU A 35 40.22 -9.30 -16.98
N VAL A 36 40.14 -8.32 -17.88
CA VAL A 36 39.41 -7.06 -17.61
C VAL A 36 37.91 -7.31 -17.45
N ALA A 37 37.32 -8.16 -18.29
CA ALA A 37 35.90 -8.52 -18.17
C ALA A 37 35.59 -9.24 -16.85
N VAL A 38 36.45 -10.18 -16.42
CA VAL A 38 36.29 -10.87 -15.13
C VAL A 38 36.41 -9.91 -13.95
N ALA A 39 37.34 -8.95 -13.99
CA ALA A 39 37.48 -7.95 -12.95
C ALA A 39 36.24 -7.04 -12.83
N LEU A 40 35.63 -6.65 -13.96
CA LEU A 40 34.41 -5.85 -13.98
C LEU A 40 33.18 -6.62 -13.48
N PHE A 41 33.12 -7.93 -13.68
CA PHE A 41 32.01 -8.77 -13.19
C PHE A 41 32.13 -9.15 -11.71
N ALA A 42 33.34 -9.17 -11.14
CA ALA A 42 33.55 -9.51 -9.73
C ALA A 42 32.97 -8.45 -8.76
N ASP A 43 32.79 -7.21 -9.21
CA ASP A 43 32.30 -6.09 -8.37
C ASP A 43 30.75 -6.10 -8.21
N VAL A 44 30.02 -6.73 -9.13
CA VAL A 44 28.55 -6.79 -9.10
C VAL A 44 28.04 -7.86 -8.12
N ALA A 45 28.88 -8.82 -7.73
CA ALA A 45 28.48 -9.95 -6.89
C ALA A 45 28.50 -9.66 -5.36
N GLN A 46 29.01 -8.50 -4.91
CA GLN A 46 29.11 -8.18 -3.48
C GLN A 46 27.95 -7.35 -2.91
N ILE A 47 26.95 -6.96 -3.72
CA ILE A 47 25.87 -6.05 -3.29
C ILE A 47 24.61 -6.82 -2.81
N SER A 48 24.64 -8.16 -2.75
CA SER A 48 23.44 -8.97 -2.49
C SER A 48 23.49 -9.85 -1.24
N THR A 49 24.00 -9.33 -0.10
CA THR A 49 23.65 -9.92 1.19
C THR A 49 22.44 -9.18 1.77
N PRO A 50 21.24 -9.79 1.84
CA PRO A 50 20.13 -9.18 2.57
C PRO A 50 20.53 -9.00 4.04
N PRO A 51 20.10 -7.91 4.70
CA PRO A 51 20.39 -7.72 6.11
C PRO A 51 19.86 -8.93 6.90
N THR A 52 20.72 -9.51 7.73
CA THR A 52 20.33 -10.60 8.62
C THR A 52 19.37 -10.03 9.66
N PHE A 53 18.07 -10.30 9.52
CA PHE A 53 17.08 -9.94 10.50
C PHE A 53 17.20 -10.90 11.69
N THR A 54 17.90 -10.47 12.74
CA THR A 54 17.80 -11.10 14.05
C THR A 54 16.50 -10.66 14.71
N PRO A 55 15.50 -11.54 14.93
CA PRO A 55 14.31 -11.15 15.65
C PRO A 55 14.68 -10.72 17.07
N PRO A 56 14.13 -9.60 17.58
CA PRO A 56 14.39 -9.18 18.94
C PRO A 56 13.94 -10.26 19.93
N ARG A 57 14.76 -10.48 20.96
CA ARG A 57 14.47 -11.40 22.07
C ARG A 57 13.11 -11.05 22.68
N PRO A 58 12.20 -12.02 22.91
CA PRO A 58 10.93 -11.73 23.56
C PRO A 58 11.20 -11.25 24.99
N THR A 59 11.04 -9.95 25.22
CA THR A 59 11.03 -9.34 26.53
C THR A 59 9.58 -9.11 26.93
N ASN A 60 9.16 -9.74 28.03
CA ASN A 60 7.79 -9.63 28.57
C ASN A 60 7.56 -8.27 29.26
N THR A 61 7.76 -7.18 28.52
CA THR A 61 7.48 -5.82 28.96
C THR A 61 6.66 -5.14 27.85
N PRO A 62 5.47 -4.58 28.14
CA PRO A 62 4.69 -3.85 27.15
C PRO A 62 5.52 -2.69 26.59
N ASP A 63 5.88 -2.79 25.31
CA ASP A 63 6.63 -1.78 24.58
C ASP A 63 5.69 -0.64 24.19
N VAL A 64 5.89 0.52 24.79
CA VAL A 64 5.19 1.78 24.49
C VAL A 64 6.21 2.67 23.80
N GLY A 65 6.50 2.42 22.51
CA GLY A 65 7.63 3.11 21.88
C GLY A 65 7.92 2.92 20.39
N ALA A 66 7.17 2.11 19.64
CA ALA A 66 7.21 2.08 18.17
C ALA A 66 5.76 2.07 17.65
N GLY A 67 5.29 3.21 17.12
CA GLY A 67 3.88 3.46 16.78
C GLY A 67 3.32 2.56 15.67
N ILE A 68 2.89 1.35 16.05
CA ILE A 68 2.25 0.33 15.20
C ILE A 68 1.16 -0.38 16.03
N GLY A 69 0.11 0.35 16.40
CA GLY A 69 -0.96 -0.17 17.26
C GLY A 69 -2.30 0.47 16.95
N VAL A 70 -3.37 -0.12 17.49
CA VAL A 70 -4.70 0.49 17.46
C VAL A 70 -4.66 1.83 18.17
N ILE A 71 -5.35 2.83 17.61
CA ILE A 71 -5.51 4.14 18.23
C ILE A 71 -6.89 4.18 18.90
N PRO A 72 -6.99 3.97 20.22
CA PRO A 72 -8.27 4.06 20.92
C PRO A 72 -8.71 5.52 21.08
N ILE A 73 -10.02 5.75 21.01
CA ILE A 73 -10.65 7.05 21.22
C ILE A 73 -11.36 7.03 22.59
N SER A 74 -10.86 7.86 23.50
CA SER A 74 -11.35 7.96 24.87
C SER A 74 -11.37 9.43 25.35
N PRO A 75 -12.53 10.00 25.70
CA PRO A 75 -13.86 9.39 25.63
C PRO A 75 -14.28 9.09 24.17
N PRO A 76 -15.25 8.19 23.94
CA PRO A 76 -15.81 7.97 22.61
C PRO A 76 -16.24 9.29 21.96
N LEU A 77 -15.87 9.48 20.70
CA LEU A 77 -16.17 10.72 19.96
C LEU A 77 -17.53 10.61 19.30
N GLU A 78 -18.43 11.54 19.62
CA GLU A 78 -19.69 11.71 18.87
C GLU A 78 -19.38 12.20 17.46
N LEU A 79 -19.97 11.56 16.46
CA LEU A 79 -19.82 11.93 15.06
C LEU A 79 -21.01 12.76 14.59
N THR A 80 -20.74 13.76 13.76
CA THR A 80 -21.76 14.48 13.00
C THR A 80 -22.50 13.49 12.09
N ASP A 81 -23.79 13.73 11.89
CA ASP A 81 -24.61 12.87 11.05
C ASP A 81 -24.46 13.30 9.58
N TYR A 82 -23.93 12.38 8.77
CA TYR A 82 -23.72 12.58 7.34
C TYR A 82 -24.65 11.68 6.53
N THR A 83 -25.05 12.15 5.36
CA THR A 83 -25.84 11.40 4.40
C THR A 83 -24.97 10.93 3.25
N PHE A 84 -25.25 9.71 2.79
CA PHE A 84 -24.58 9.00 1.72
C PHE A 84 -25.61 8.48 0.74
N THR A 85 -25.17 8.19 -0.47
CA THR A 85 -25.93 7.36 -1.41
C THR A 85 -25.42 5.93 -1.30
N ARG A 86 -26.31 4.99 -1.01
CA ARG A 86 -25.98 3.58 -0.90
C ARG A 86 -25.84 2.95 -2.28
N ASP A 87 -25.11 1.85 -2.36
CA ASP A 87 -24.90 1.01 -3.55
C ASP A 87 -26.18 0.45 -4.21
N ASP A 88 -27.35 0.64 -3.60
CA ASP A 88 -28.69 0.35 -4.12
C ASP A 88 -29.50 1.60 -4.51
N ASP A 89 -28.85 2.77 -4.59
CA ASP A 89 -29.44 4.08 -4.91
C ASP A 89 -30.39 4.64 -3.83
N SER A 90 -30.39 4.04 -2.63
CA SER A 90 -31.13 4.59 -1.48
C SER A 90 -30.30 5.62 -0.71
N ALA A 91 -30.98 6.60 -0.11
CA ALA A 91 -30.35 7.48 0.87
C ALA A 91 -30.00 6.71 2.14
N PHE A 92 -28.82 6.94 2.68
CA PHE A 92 -28.32 6.29 3.89
C PHE A 92 -27.65 7.33 4.80
N ALA A 93 -28.00 7.38 6.07
CA ALA A 93 -27.39 8.28 7.03
C ALA A 93 -26.44 7.55 7.99
N LEU A 94 -25.45 8.24 8.53
CA LEU A 94 -24.51 7.64 9.48
C LEU A 94 -25.25 7.05 10.70
N HIS A 95 -26.32 7.72 11.16
CA HIS A 95 -27.15 7.22 12.25
C HIS A 95 -27.87 5.90 11.95
N ASP A 96 -28.02 5.50 10.68
CA ASP A 96 -28.61 4.20 10.32
C ASP A 96 -27.73 3.01 10.72
N LEU A 97 -26.45 3.27 11.04
CA LEU A 97 -25.53 2.26 11.59
C LEU A 97 -25.77 1.97 13.08
N ARG A 98 -26.53 2.81 13.79
CA ARG A 98 -26.80 2.67 15.23
C ARG A 98 -27.51 1.35 15.54
N GLY A 99 -27.36 0.89 16.78
CA GLY A 99 -27.84 -0.40 17.25
C GLY A 99 -26.93 -1.59 16.90
N LYS A 100 -25.89 -1.34 16.10
CA LYS A 100 -24.80 -2.29 15.79
C LYS A 100 -23.47 -1.55 15.85
N TYR A 101 -22.39 -2.29 16.08
CA TYR A 101 -21.06 -1.77 15.82
C TYR A 101 -20.89 -1.57 14.31
N ALA A 102 -20.03 -0.65 13.89
CA ALA A 102 -19.63 -0.55 12.49
C ALA A 102 -18.10 -0.59 12.37
N LEU A 103 -17.61 -1.46 11.49
CA LEU A 103 -16.27 -1.38 10.92
C LEU A 103 -16.38 -0.65 9.59
N LEU A 104 -15.93 0.59 9.59
CA LEU A 104 -16.08 1.50 8.46
C LEU A 104 -14.70 1.81 7.86
N TYR A 105 -14.61 1.84 6.54
CA TYR A 105 -13.39 2.20 5.82
C TYR A 105 -13.67 3.20 4.70
N PHE A 106 -12.80 4.20 4.54
CA PHE A 106 -12.85 5.15 3.42
C PHE A 106 -11.87 4.72 2.34
N GLY A 107 -12.39 4.48 1.14
CA GLY A 107 -11.61 3.98 0.02
C GLY A 107 -12.21 4.36 -1.33
N TYR A 108 -11.82 3.64 -2.37
CA TYR A 108 -12.40 3.74 -3.71
C TYR A 108 -12.17 2.44 -4.48
N VAL A 109 -12.98 2.18 -5.50
CA VAL A 109 -13.04 0.88 -6.20
C VAL A 109 -11.72 0.53 -6.88
N ASN A 110 -11.06 1.51 -7.48
CA ASN A 110 -9.86 1.33 -8.29
C ASN A 110 -8.54 1.45 -7.50
N CYS A 111 -8.57 1.37 -6.17
CA CYS A 111 -7.37 1.45 -5.35
C CYS A 111 -6.53 0.17 -5.51
N PRO A 112 -5.26 0.28 -5.93
CA PRO A 112 -4.43 -0.90 -6.22
C PRO A 112 -3.95 -1.64 -4.96
N ASP A 113 -3.88 -0.95 -3.81
CA ASP A 113 -3.11 -1.45 -2.66
C ASP A 113 -3.96 -1.62 -1.38
N TYR A 114 -4.33 -0.53 -0.70
CA TYR A 114 -4.81 -0.61 0.69
C TYR A 114 -6.28 -1.00 0.84
N CYS A 115 -7.14 -0.62 -0.11
CA CYS A 115 -8.56 -0.96 -0.08
C CYS A 115 -8.81 -2.47 -0.11
N PRO A 116 -8.26 -3.25 -1.07
CA PRO A 116 -8.52 -4.69 -1.11
C PRO A 116 -8.00 -5.40 0.15
N LEU A 117 -6.83 -5.01 0.65
CA LEU A 117 -6.28 -5.56 1.90
C LEU A 117 -7.17 -5.28 3.11
N THR A 118 -7.82 -4.12 3.18
CA THR A 118 -8.72 -3.80 4.29
C THR A 118 -10.02 -4.59 4.21
N MET A 119 -10.58 -4.75 3.00
CA MET A 119 -11.77 -5.59 2.81
C MET A 119 -11.51 -7.05 3.15
N ASP A 120 -10.34 -7.60 2.79
CA ASP A 120 -9.95 -8.95 3.20
C ASP A 120 -9.84 -9.08 4.73
N LYS A 121 -9.33 -8.06 5.44
CA LYS A 121 -9.32 -8.09 6.90
C LYS A 121 -10.73 -8.11 7.48
N PHE A 122 -11.66 -7.36 6.89
CA PHE A 122 -13.05 -7.36 7.32
C PHE A 122 -13.69 -8.74 7.15
N THR A 123 -13.41 -9.46 6.05
CA THR A 123 -13.92 -10.83 5.88
C THR A 123 -13.36 -11.79 6.95
N VAL A 124 -12.08 -11.67 7.28
CA VAL A 124 -11.44 -12.47 8.35
C VAL A 124 -12.05 -12.15 9.71
N VAL A 125 -12.19 -10.87 10.06
CA VAL A 125 -12.82 -10.43 11.31
C VAL A 125 -14.26 -10.94 11.40
N LYS A 126 -15.06 -10.78 10.33
CA LYS A 126 -16.43 -11.30 10.26
C LYS A 126 -16.47 -12.81 10.50
N SER A 127 -15.59 -13.56 9.86
CA SER A 127 -15.48 -15.01 10.02
C SER A 127 -15.15 -15.40 11.47
N ARG A 128 -14.17 -14.72 12.10
CA ARG A 128 -13.76 -14.97 13.49
C ARG A 128 -14.84 -14.61 14.51
N LEU A 129 -15.65 -13.57 14.24
CA LEU A 129 -16.79 -13.19 15.09
C LEU A 129 -17.90 -14.25 15.08
N GLY A 130 -18.03 -15.03 14.01
CA GLY A 130 -19.06 -16.05 13.86
C GLY A 130 -20.47 -15.45 13.94
N SER A 131 -21.34 -15.99 14.80
CA SER A 131 -22.71 -15.46 14.96
C SER A 131 -22.76 -14.02 15.49
N ARG A 132 -21.72 -13.57 16.20
CA ARG A 132 -21.63 -12.19 16.71
C ARG A 132 -21.44 -11.18 15.59
N ALA A 133 -21.03 -11.59 14.39
CA ALA A 133 -20.96 -10.72 13.22
C ALA A 133 -22.30 -10.04 12.89
N ASN A 134 -23.44 -10.62 13.31
CA ASN A 134 -24.76 -9.99 13.14
C ASN A 134 -24.93 -8.68 13.93
N GLN A 135 -24.06 -8.43 14.92
CA GLN A 135 -24.00 -7.20 15.70
C GLN A 135 -23.11 -6.13 15.04
N PHE A 136 -22.55 -6.42 13.87
CA PHE A 136 -21.63 -5.54 13.15
C PHE A 136 -22.18 -5.19 11.76
N ASN A 137 -21.95 -3.94 11.37
CA ASN A 137 -22.00 -3.46 10.00
C ASN A 137 -20.55 -3.40 9.48
N PHE A 138 -20.31 -3.86 8.25
CA PHE A 138 -19.03 -3.74 7.56
C PHE A 138 -19.24 -2.83 6.37
N VAL A 139 -18.55 -1.69 6.35
CA VAL A 139 -18.92 -0.55 5.50
C VAL A 139 -17.70 -0.06 4.74
N LEU A 140 -17.87 0.09 3.42
CA LEU A 140 -16.96 0.86 2.57
C LEU A 140 -17.66 2.15 2.17
N VAL A 141 -17.02 3.28 2.44
CA VAL A 141 -17.42 4.59 1.93
C VAL A 141 -16.47 4.99 0.81
N SER A 142 -16.97 5.07 -0.42
CA SER A 142 -16.23 5.62 -1.55
C SER A 142 -16.09 7.14 -1.40
N VAL A 143 -14.85 7.61 -1.51
CA VAL A 143 -14.49 9.06 -1.52
C VAL A 143 -14.20 9.57 -2.93
N ASP A 144 -14.56 8.81 -3.96
CA ASP A 144 -14.26 9.10 -5.37
C ASP A 144 -15.52 9.10 -6.25
N PRO A 145 -16.47 10.03 -5.98
CA PRO A 145 -17.75 10.05 -6.68
C PRO A 145 -17.66 10.30 -8.19
N GLY A 146 -16.53 10.85 -8.67
CA GLY A 146 -16.30 11.11 -10.09
C GLY A 146 -15.98 9.85 -10.91
N ARG A 147 -15.49 8.78 -10.27
CA ARG A 147 -15.09 7.54 -10.94
C ARG A 147 -15.86 6.31 -10.45
N ASP A 148 -16.25 6.29 -9.18
CA ASP A 148 -16.94 5.15 -8.58
C ASP A 148 -18.46 5.30 -8.77
N THR A 149 -19.05 4.48 -9.66
CA THR A 149 -20.51 4.36 -9.73
C THR A 149 -21.01 3.45 -8.59
N LEU A 150 -22.29 3.60 -8.21
CA LEU A 150 -22.91 2.72 -7.21
C LEU A 150 -22.81 1.23 -7.60
N GLN A 151 -22.94 0.95 -8.90
CA GLN A 151 -22.78 -0.40 -9.46
C GLN A 151 -21.34 -0.92 -9.31
N ASP A 152 -20.34 -0.07 -9.52
CA ASP A 152 -18.93 -0.45 -9.34
C ASP A 152 -18.63 -0.77 -7.87
N ILE A 153 -19.16 0.03 -6.94
CA ILE A 153 -19.04 -0.20 -5.50
C ILE A 153 -19.66 -1.54 -5.11
N ARG A 154 -20.89 -1.82 -5.56
CA ARG A 154 -21.55 -3.11 -5.31
C ARG A 154 -20.73 -4.28 -5.86
N ALA A 155 -20.32 -4.20 -7.13
CA ALA A 155 -19.52 -5.23 -7.78
C ALA A 155 -18.14 -5.43 -7.12
N TYR A 156 -17.59 -4.36 -6.52
CA TYR A 156 -16.38 -4.42 -5.71
C TYR A 156 -16.60 -5.23 -4.44
N LEU A 157 -17.66 -4.91 -3.67
CA LEU A 157 -17.97 -5.56 -2.40
C LEU A 157 -18.41 -7.01 -2.53
N ASP A 158 -19.10 -7.37 -3.62
CA ASP A 158 -19.55 -8.75 -3.89
C ASP A 158 -18.39 -9.77 -3.96
N ARG A 159 -17.16 -9.32 -4.22
CA ARG A 159 -15.98 -10.20 -4.19
C ARG A 159 -15.53 -10.58 -2.79
N TYR A 160 -15.92 -9.81 -1.78
CA TYR A 160 -15.52 -10.01 -0.38
C TYR A 160 -16.68 -10.61 0.42
N ASP A 161 -17.80 -9.90 0.48
CA ASP A 161 -19.00 -10.36 1.18
C ASP A 161 -20.25 -9.58 0.73
N PRO A 162 -21.33 -10.28 0.31
CA PRO A 162 -22.55 -9.63 -0.17
C PRO A 162 -23.28 -8.82 0.91
N SER A 163 -23.00 -9.06 2.20
CA SER A 163 -23.59 -8.30 3.30
C SER A 163 -22.87 -6.99 3.60
N PHE A 164 -21.73 -6.71 2.95
CA PHE A 164 -21.03 -5.44 3.15
C PHE A 164 -21.82 -4.30 2.53
N ILE A 165 -21.83 -3.16 3.22
CA ILE A 165 -22.56 -1.96 2.83
C ILE A 165 -21.63 -1.06 2.03
N GLY A 166 -22.01 -0.74 0.80
CA GLY A 166 -21.33 0.24 -0.04
C GLY A 166 -22.02 1.59 0.05
N LEU A 167 -21.26 2.62 0.40
CA LEU A 167 -21.73 4.00 0.47
C LEU A 167 -20.88 4.87 -0.45
N ARG A 168 -21.45 5.95 -0.98
CA ARG A 168 -20.74 6.96 -1.75
C ARG A 168 -21.08 8.34 -1.22
N LEU A 169 -20.06 9.17 -1.07
CA LEU A 169 -20.24 10.59 -0.79
C LEU A 169 -20.34 11.35 -2.11
N ASP A 170 -21.51 11.90 -2.41
CA ASP A 170 -21.72 12.64 -3.66
C ASP A 170 -21.22 14.09 -3.57
N ASN A 171 -21.02 14.62 -2.37
CA ASN A 171 -20.59 15.99 -2.11
C ASN A 171 -19.16 16.04 -1.56
N VAL A 172 -18.27 16.73 -2.27
CA VAL A 172 -16.86 16.88 -1.90
C VAL A 172 -16.67 17.64 -0.59
N THR A 173 -17.53 18.59 -0.25
CA THR A 173 -17.46 19.30 1.04
C THR A 173 -17.70 18.35 2.20
N ASP A 174 -18.68 17.46 2.06
CA ASP A 174 -19.01 16.46 3.10
C ASP A 174 -17.85 15.47 3.27
N ILE A 175 -17.13 15.14 2.19
CA ILE A 175 -15.89 14.36 2.26
C ILE A 175 -14.86 15.08 3.12
N VAL A 176 -14.63 16.39 2.89
CA VAL A 176 -13.62 17.17 3.63
C VAL A 176 -14.00 17.34 5.10
N ASP A 177 -15.25 17.63 5.42
CA ASP A 177 -15.70 17.83 6.81
C ASP A 177 -15.63 16.53 7.60
N LEU A 178 -16.14 15.42 7.03
CA LEU A 178 -16.03 14.08 7.60
C LEU A 178 -14.55 13.66 7.75
N SER A 179 -13.70 14.08 6.81
CA SER A 179 -12.26 13.87 6.86
C SER A 179 -11.61 14.60 8.04
N ASN A 180 -11.95 15.86 8.24
CA ASN A 180 -11.42 16.64 9.35
C ASN A 180 -11.90 16.12 10.71
N GLU A 181 -13.13 15.63 10.79
CA GLU A 181 -13.72 15.12 12.04
C GLU A 181 -13.14 13.77 12.45
N MET A 182 -12.91 12.87 11.48
CA MET A 182 -12.38 11.52 11.75
C MET A 182 -10.88 11.35 11.47
N GLY A 183 -10.21 12.42 11.05
CA GLY A 183 -8.77 12.41 10.75
C GLY A 183 -8.42 11.68 9.46
N LEU A 184 -9.31 11.69 8.47
CA LEU A 184 -8.99 11.25 7.12
C LEU A 184 -8.10 12.30 6.45
N TYR A 185 -7.07 11.84 5.76
CA TYR A 185 -6.45 12.62 4.70
C TYR A 185 -7.09 12.17 3.39
N VAL A 186 -7.87 13.05 2.76
CA VAL A 186 -8.43 12.79 1.43
C VAL A 186 -7.88 13.83 0.47
N ASN A 187 -7.13 13.45 -0.56
CA ASN A 187 -6.77 14.40 -1.60
C ASN A 187 -7.83 14.32 -2.71
N VAL A 188 -8.81 15.23 -2.70
CA VAL A 188 -9.79 15.36 -3.79
C VAL A 188 -9.23 16.34 -4.83
N PRO A 189 -8.90 15.90 -6.04
CA PRO A 189 -8.43 16.81 -7.08
C PRO A 189 -9.59 17.68 -7.56
N THR A 190 -9.43 18.99 -7.49
CA THR A 190 -10.33 19.95 -8.15
C THR A 190 -9.94 20.12 -9.62
N ASP A 191 -10.87 20.62 -10.45
CA ASP A 191 -10.65 20.83 -11.89
C ASP A 191 -9.49 21.81 -12.19
N ASP A 192 -9.09 22.63 -11.22
CA ASP A 192 -7.96 23.56 -11.31
C ASP A 192 -6.63 22.99 -10.77
N GLY A 193 -6.62 21.71 -10.38
CA GLY A 193 -5.44 21.01 -9.86
C GLY A 193 -5.03 21.44 -8.44
N SER A 194 -5.85 22.22 -7.74
CA SER A 194 -5.64 22.51 -6.33
C SER A 194 -6.10 21.33 -5.44
N SER A 195 -5.50 21.18 -4.27
CA SER A 195 -5.94 20.23 -3.26
C SER A 195 -6.37 21.03 -2.03
N PRO A 196 -7.65 20.95 -1.60
CA PRO A 196 -8.11 21.65 -0.39
C PRO A 196 -7.31 21.23 0.86
N ASN A 197 -6.72 20.04 0.83
CA ASN A 197 -6.10 19.39 1.98
C ASN A 197 -4.55 19.43 1.95
N HIS A 198 -3.96 20.28 1.08
CA HIS A 198 -2.51 20.46 0.99
C HIS A 198 -1.91 21.31 2.14
N ALA A 199 -2.75 21.94 2.96
CA ALA A 199 -2.33 22.64 4.16
C ALA A 199 -2.42 21.67 5.34
N GLY A 200 -1.28 21.18 5.82
CA GLY A 200 -1.20 20.33 7.01
C GLY A 200 -1.94 20.96 8.20
N HIS A 201 -3.13 20.46 8.48
CA HIS A 201 -3.95 20.91 9.59
C HIS A 201 -3.93 19.87 10.71
N ILE A 202 -3.52 20.32 11.89
CA ILE A 202 -3.65 19.58 13.14
C ILE A 202 -5.11 19.71 13.59
N MET A 203 -5.72 18.57 13.89
CA MET A 203 -7.10 18.41 14.38
C MET A 203 -7.46 19.47 15.44
N PRO A 204 -8.55 20.25 15.28
CA PRO A 204 -9.05 21.12 16.33
C PRO A 204 -9.61 20.27 17.49
N GLY A 205 -8.95 20.30 18.66
CA GLY A 205 -9.36 19.54 19.86
C GLY A 205 -8.29 18.63 20.47
N MET A 206 -7.15 18.44 19.79
CA MET A 206 -6.00 17.67 20.32
C MET A 206 -4.97 18.53 21.08
N SER A 207 -5.34 19.72 21.56
CA SER A 207 -4.46 20.61 22.32
C SER A 207 -4.08 20.10 23.72
N GLY A 208 -4.57 18.92 24.13
CA GLY A 208 -4.22 18.23 25.38
C GLY A 208 -3.41 16.94 25.23
N ALA A 209 -3.18 16.44 24.01
CA ALA A 209 -2.40 15.22 23.77
C ALA A 209 -0.93 15.58 23.54
N SER A 210 -0.23 15.99 24.59
CA SER A 210 1.17 16.44 24.57
C SER A 210 2.22 15.38 24.18
N ASN A 211 1.80 14.21 23.69
CA ASN A 211 2.67 13.09 23.34
C ASN A 211 2.39 12.48 21.94
N LEU A 212 1.65 13.15 21.05
CA LEU A 212 1.54 12.69 19.66
C LEU A 212 2.82 13.09 18.89
N PRO A 213 3.52 12.16 18.21
CA PRO A 213 4.71 12.50 17.45
C PRO A 213 4.36 13.50 16.35
N THR A 214 5.15 14.57 16.20
CA THR A 214 5.11 15.45 15.04
C THR A 214 5.23 14.63 13.75
N PRO A 215 4.48 14.95 12.67
CA PRO A 215 4.52 14.16 11.45
C PRO A 215 5.93 14.13 10.86
N ILE A 216 6.41 12.91 10.60
CA ILE A 216 7.68 12.60 9.96
C ILE A 216 7.52 12.73 8.44
N VAL A 217 8.27 13.67 7.85
CA VAL A 217 8.78 13.77 6.46
C VAL A 217 7.78 14.08 5.31
N PRO A 218 8.09 15.09 4.45
CA PRO A 218 7.34 15.37 3.23
C PRO A 218 7.72 14.41 2.09
N ILE A 219 6.75 13.72 1.48
CA ILE A 219 6.93 13.00 0.21
C ILE A 219 6.49 13.91 -0.94
N GLN A 220 7.40 14.24 -1.85
CA GLN A 220 7.08 14.89 -3.12
C GLN A 220 6.47 13.85 -4.09
N ILE A 221 5.31 14.18 -4.68
CA ILE A 221 4.64 13.36 -5.69
C ILE A 221 4.93 13.97 -7.08
N GLU A 222 5.65 13.23 -7.92
CA GLU A 222 5.68 13.44 -9.37
C GLU A 222 4.30 13.13 -9.99
N SER A 223 3.95 13.90 -11.01
CA SER A 223 2.63 13.96 -11.65
C SER A 223 1.95 12.61 -11.92
N GLY A 224 0.78 12.41 -11.32
CA GLY A 224 -0.19 11.36 -11.61
C GLY A 224 -1.29 11.39 -10.57
N TYR A 225 -2.56 11.43 -10.98
CA TYR A 225 -3.75 11.54 -10.13
C TYR A 225 -3.77 10.47 -9.02
N MET A 226 -3.31 10.81 -7.82
CA MET A 226 -3.38 9.98 -6.61
C MET A 226 -4.37 10.63 -5.65
N VAL A 227 -5.51 9.97 -5.43
CA VAL A 227 -6.36 10.27 -4.29
C VAL A 227 -5.70 9.60 -3.09
N ASP A 228 -4.95 10.39 -2.32
CA ASP A 228 -4.53 9.95 -0.99
C ASP A 228 -5.82 9.70 -0.20
N HIS A 229 -6.00 8.49 0.33
CA HIS A 229 -7.19 8.09 1.08
C HIS A 229 -6.77 7.53 2.44
N SER A 230 -7.72 7.50 3.37
CA SER A 230 -7.43 7.10 4.75
C SER A 230 -6.76 5.74 4.82
N SER A 231 -5.66 5.71 5.57
CA SER A 231 -4.93 4.50 5.90
C SER A 231 -5.51 3.81 7.13
N TYR A 232 -6.72 4.18 7.58
CA TYR A 232 -7.36 3.66 8.78
C TYR A 232 -8.75 3.07 8.51
N ALA A 233 -9.07 1.96 9.17
CA ALA A 233 -10.45 1.54 9.41
C ALA A 233 -10.93 2.05 10.78
N TYR A 234 -12.23 2.25 10.92
CA TYR A 234 -12.86 2.92 12.05
C TYR A 234 -13.80 1.97 12.77
N LEU A 235 -13.73 1.91 14.10
CA LEU A 235 -14.71 1.23 14.94
C LEU A 235 -15.70 2.25 15.51
N ILE A 236 -16.97 2.12 15.12
CA ILE A 236 -18.08 2.91 15.65
C ILE A 236 -18.93 2.00 16.54
N ASP A 237 -19.33 2.47 17.72
CA ASP A 237 -20.18 1.73 18.65
C ASP A 237 -21.69 1.82 18.29
N PRO A 238 -22.56 1.01 18.94
CA PRO A 238 -24.00 1.03 18.68
C PRO A 238 -24.70 2.37 18.96
N GLN A 239 -24.06 3.31 19.65
CA GLN A 239 -24.58 4.66 19.87
C GLN A 239 -24.20 5.61 18.73
N GLY A 240 -23.30 5.20 17.83
CA GLY A 240 -22.80 6.00 16.72
C GLY A 240 -21.53 6.77 17.06
N ARG A 241 -20.79 6.36 18.10
CA ARG A 241 -19.58 7.04 18.56
C ARG A 241 -18.33 6.32 18.10
N LEU A 242 -17.32 7.07 17.67
CA LEU A 242 -16.03 6.53 17.27
C LEU A 242 -15.24 6.05 18.50
N ARG A 243 -14.74 4.81 18.43
CA ARG A 243 -14.06 4.11 19.54
C ARG A 243 -12.60 3.79 19.27
N ALA A 244 -12.25 3.51 18.02
CA ALA A 244 -10.89 3.14 17.67
C ALA A 244 -10.62 3.36 16.18
N LEU A 245 -9.35 3.60 15.86
CA LEU A 245 -8.84 3.60 14.49
C LEU A 245 -7.81 2.47 14.36
N PHE A 246 -7.90 1.74 13.25
CA PHE A 246 -7.03 0.63 12.90
C PHE A 246 -6.15 1.01 11.71
N PRO A 247 -4.86 1.29 11.90
CA PRO A 247 -3.95 1.49 10.78
C PRO A 247 -3.96 0.29 9.82
N PHE A 248 -3.81 0.56 8.52
CA PHE A 248 -3.78 -0.47 7.48
C PHE A 248 -2.58 -1.44 7.64
N THR A 249 -1.57 -1.08 8.42
CA THR A 249 -0.44 -1.95 8.72
C THR A 249 -0.82 -3.06 9.71
N LEU A 250 -1.94 -2.93 10.43
CA LEU A 250 -2.40 -3.94 11.37
C LEU A 250 -2.99 -5.15 10.65
N THR A 251 -2.73 -6.34 11.20
CA THR A 251 -3.32 -7.59 10.71
C THR A 251 -4.79 -7.69 11.14
N ALA A 252 -5.55 -8.58 10.48
CA ALA A 252 -6.91 -8.89 10.89
C ALA A 252 -6.96 -9.45 12.32
N ASP A 253 -5.90 -10.13 12.78
CA ASP A 253 -5.84 -10.70 14.12
C ASP A 253 -5.78 -9.62 15.19
N VAL A 254 -4.92 -8.62 15.02
CA VAL A 254 -4.82 -7.50 15.96
C VAL A 254 -6.12 -6.69 15.95
N MET A 255 -6.74 -6.50 14.79
CA MET A 255 -8.05 -5.84 14.68
C MET A 255 -9.13 -6.62 15.45
N PHE A 256 -9.19 -7.94 15.29
CA PHE A 256 -10.15 -8.77 16.01
C PHE A 256 -9.93 -8.74 17.52
N ASP A 257 -8.69 -8.90 17.99
CA ASP A 257 -8.38 -8.94 19.43
C ASP A 257 -8.77 -7.62 20.12
N GLU A 258 -8.61 -6.49 19.43
CA GLU A 258 -9.09 -5.20 19.92
C GLU A 258 -10.62 -5.09 19.91
N ILE A 259 -11.29 -5.60 18.89
CA ILE A 259 -12.76 -5.64 18.86
C ILE A 259 -13.28 -6.43 20.05
N GLU A 260 -12.68 -7.59 20.35
CA GLU A 260 -13.01 -8.36 21.56
C GLU A 260 -12.80 -7.53 22.82
N ARG A 261 -11.67 -6.83 22.93
CA ARG A 261 -11.40 -5.95 24.07
C ARG A 261 -12.49 -4.88 24.22
N VAL A 262 -12.90 -4.22 23.15
CA VAL A 262 -13.97 -3.22 23.19
C VAL A 262 -15.30 -3.83 23.60
N LEU A 263 -15.67 -4.98 23.02
CA LEU A 263 -16.89 -5.70 23.38
C LEU A 263 -16.94 -6.06 24.88
N THR A 264 -15.81 -6.48 25.46
CA THR A 264 -15.71 -6.81 26.90
C THR A 264 -15.75 -5.60 27.83
N LEU A 265 -15.51 -4.39 27.33
CA LEU A 265 -15.64 -3.17 28.13
C LEU A 265 -17.07 -2.65 28.18
N ASP A 266 -17.88 -2.99 27.17
CA ASP A 266 -19.25 -2.53 27.02
C ASP A 266 -20.29 -3.50 27.63
N GLY A 267 -19.87 -4.70 28.11
CA GLY A 267 -20.74 -5.72 28.73
C GLY A 267 -19.99 -6.97 29.20
#